data_AF-I6XNZ0-F1
#
_entry.id   AF-I6XNZ0-F1
#
_cell.length_a   1.000
_cell.length_b   1.000
_cell.length_c   1.000
_cell.angle_alpha   90.00
_cell.angle_beta   90.00
_cell.angle_gamma   90.00
#
_symmetry.space_group_name_H-M   'P 1'
#
loop_
_entity.id
_entity.type
_entity.pdbx_description
1 polymer ?
#
loop_
_entity_poly.entity_id
_entity_poly.type
_entity_poly.pdbx_seq_one_letter_code
_entity_poly.pdbx_strand_id
1 'polypeptide(L)'
;ESKAILGDSAKFLNGDCHHPHISMTDGKYDGKYLFINDKANTRVARIRLDIMKCDKILTVPNCQAIHGLRLQKVPHTKYVFANAEFVIPHPNDGKVFDLQDENSYTMYNVIDAEKMEMAFQIIVDGNLDNTDADYTGRFAASTCYNSEKAFDLGGMMRNERDWVVVFDIHAAEKAVKAGKFITLGDSKVPVLDGRKKGDKDSEFTRYIPVPKNPHGCNTSSDGKYFIANGKLSPTCSMIAIDMLPDLFAGKLKDPRDVIVGEPELGLGPLHTTFDGRGNAYTTLFIDSQVVKWNMEEARRAYKGEKVNYIKQKLDVHYQPGHIHASLCETSEADGKWLVALCKFGKDRFLPTGPLHPENDQLIDISGDEMKLVHDGPTFAEPHDCIMARRDQIKTKKIWDRNDPFFAGTVEMAKKDGINLETDNKVIRDGNKVRVYMTSMAPAYGVQEFTVKQGDEVTVTITNIDQIEDVSHGFVMVNHGVSMEISPQQTSSITFVADKPGLHWYYCSW
;
A
#
# COMPACT_ATOMS: atom_id res chain seq x y z
N GLU A 1 12.97 -18.39 6.12
CA GLU A 1 13.21 -16.94 5.91
C GLU A 1 11.92 -16.12 5.94
N SER A 2 10.96 -16.34 5.02
CA SER A 2 9.71 -15.55 4.92
C SER A 2 8.90 -15.48 6.22
N LYS A 3 8.79 -16.58 6.98
CA LYS A 3 8.13 -16.59 8.30
C LYS A 3 8.78 -15.63 9.31
N ALA A 4 10.10 -15.45 9.24
CA ALA A 4 10.78 -14.49 10.11
C ALA A 4 10.44 -13.04 9.72
N ILE A 5 10.30 -12.76 8.41
CA ILE A 5 9.87 -11.45 7.89
C ILE A 5 8.41 -11.14 8.28
N LEU A 6 7.53 -12.14 8.24
CA LEU A 6 6.15 -12.04 8.70
C LEU A 6 6.03 -11.82 10.22
N GLY A 7 7.03 -12.21 11.00
CA GLY A 7 7.02 -12.12 12.46
C GLY A 7 5.77 -12.78 13.06
N ASP A 8 5.10 -12.06 13.98
CA ASP A 8 3.88 -12.55 14.66
C ASP A 8 2.71 -12.82 13.70
N SER A 9 2.78 -12.29 12.47
CA SER A 9 1.76 -12.49 11.44
C SER A 9 1.96 -13.78 10.63
N ALA A 10 3.01 -14.56 10.89
CA ALA A 10 3.31 -15.81 10.16
C ALA A 10 2.24 -16.91 10.28
N LYS A 11 1.29 -16.74 11.20
CA LYS A 11 0.11 -17.61 11.39
C LYS A 11 -1.00 -17.36 10.36
N PHE A 12 -1.02 -16.18 9.73
CA PHE A 12 -2.06 -15.84 8.75
C PHE A 12 -1.71 -16.38 7.37
N LEU A 13 -2.73 -16.87 6.65
CA LEU A 13 -2.60 -17.45 5.31
C LEU A 13 -3.23 -16.59 4.22
N ASN A 14 -3.88 -15.48 4.60
CA ASN A 14 -4.49 -14.53 3.68
C ASN A 14 -3.92 -13.11 3.88
N GLY A 15 -4.23 -12.25 2.92
CA GLY A 15 -4.07 -10.82 2.97
C GLY A 15 -4.96 -10.19 1.90
N ASP A 16 -5.17 -8.89 2.00
CA ASP A 16 -5.98 -8.11 1.08
C ASP A 16 -5.26 -6.78 0.77
N CYS A 17 -4.52 -6.77 -0.33
CA CYS A 17 -3.60 -5.69 -0.68
C CYS A 17 -4.28 -4.66 -1.57
N HIS A 18 -4.09 -3.37 -1.28
CA HIS A 18 -4.77 -2.32 -2.05
C HIS A 18 -3.81 -1.38 -2.80
N HIS A 19 -2.88 -0.76 -2.08
CA HIS A 19 -2.18 0.45 -2.55
C HIS A 19 -0.66 0.25 -2.64
N PRO A 20 -0.12 -0.20 -3.79
CA PRO A 20 1.31 -0.30 -4.02
C PRO A 20 1.92 1.04 -4.42
N HIS A 21 2.92 1.54 -3.68
CA HIS A 21 3.61 2.80 -3.99
C HIS A 21 5.12 2.70 -3.88
N ILE A 22 5.85 3.38 -4.77
CA ILE A 22 7.31 3.33 -4.88
C ILE A 22 7.94 4.53 -4.18
N SER A 23 9.00 4.30 -3.41
CA SER A 23 9.77 5.34 -2.71
C SER A 23 10.26 6.43 -3.66
N MET A 24 10.30 7.65 -3.13
CA MET A 24 10.64 8.86 -3.87
C MET A 24 11.80 9.61 -3.22
N THR A 25 12.55 10.31 -4.06
CA THR A 25 13.49 11.37 -3.68
C THR A 25 13.19 12.59 -4.53
N ASP A 26 13.04 13.76 -3.90
CA ASP A 26 12.67 15.03 -4.55
C ASP A 26 11.43 14.92 -5.45
N GLY A 27 10.41 14.18 -4.99
CA GLY A 27 9.17 13.96 -5.71
C GLY A 27 9.30 13.11 -6.97
N LYS A 28 10.36 12.29 -7.10
CA LYS A 28 10.62 11.37 -8.21
C LYS A 28 10.89 9.97 -7.68
N TYR A 29 10.44 8.93 -8.39
CA TYR A 29 10.75 7.56 -7.97
C TYR A 29 12.24 7.29 -7.96
N ASP A 30 12.73 6.73 -6.86
CA ASP A 30 14.15 6.34 -6.69
C ASP A 30 14.39 4.84 -6.92
N GLY A 31 13.31 4.05 -7.05
CA GLY A 31 13.37 2.63 -7.37
C GLY A 31 13.96 1.75 -6.26
N LYS A 32 14.00 2.23 -5.02
CA LYS A 32 14.55 1.47 -3.89
C LYS A 32 13.54 0.49 -3.27
N TYR A 33 12.37 1.00 -2.91
CA TYR A 33 11.33 0.24 -2.23
C TYR A 33 9.96 0.42 -2.89
N LEU A 34 9.15 -0.62 -2.79
CA LEU A 34 7.70 -0.53 -2.94
C LEU A 34 7.05 -0.86 -1.59
N PHE A 35 6.05 -0.10 -1.19
CA PHE A 35 5.25 -0.35 0.00
C PHE A 35 3.84 -0.76 -0.39
N ILE A 36 3.23 -1.66 0.38
CA ILE A 36 1.88 -2.14 0.14
C ILE A 36 1.20 -2.44 1.48
N ASN A 37 -0.09 -2.14 1.60
CA ASN A 37 -0.87 -2.45 2.79
C ASN A 37 -1.49 -3.86 2.72
N ASP A 38 -1.95 -4.34 3.86
CA ASP A 38 -2.91 -5.43 3.99
C ASP A 38 -4.10 -4.96 4.84
N LYS A 39 -5.25 -4.83 4.20
CA LYS A 39 -6.51 -4.45 4.82
C LYS A 39 -7.05 -5.54 5.73
N ALA A 40 -6.93 -6.80 5.35
CA ALA A 40 -7.55 -7.90 6.09
C ALA A 40 -6.94 -8.09 7.48
N ASN A 41 -5.61 -7.98 7.62
CA ASN A 41 -4.92 -8.22 8.89
C ASN A 41 -4.13 -7.03 9.42
N THR A 42 -4.42 -5.81 8.94
CA THR A 42 -3.88 -4.54 9.47
C THR A 42 -2.34 -4.49 9.41
N ARG A 43 -1.77 -4.78 8.24
CA ARG A 43 -0.31 -4.78 8.04
C ARG A 43 0.13 -3.78 6.98
N VAL A 44 1.40 -3.42 7.01
CA VAL A 44 2.13 -2.75 5.92
C VAL A 44 3.39 -3.57 5.64
N ALA A 45 3.65 -3.82 4.36
CA ALA A 45 4.80 -4.55 3.88
C ALA A 45 5.69 -3.67 3.01
N ARG A 46 7.00 -3.95 3.03
CA ARG A 46 7.98 -3.33 2.15
C ARG A 46 8.59 -4.41 1.25
N ILE A 47 8.66 -4.08 -0.03
CA ILE A 47 9.28 -4.87 -1.09
C ILE A 47 10.53 -4.14 -1.54
N ARG A 48 11.64 -4.86 -1.52
CA ARG A 48 12.91 -4.41 -2.09
C ARG A 48 12.86 -4.57 -3.60
N LEU A 49 13.01 -3.47 -4.34
CA LEU A 49 12.92 -3.47 -5.80
C LEU A 49 14.19 -4.00 -6.49
N ASP A 50 15.31 -4.11 -5.76
CA ASP A 50 16.52 -4.73 -6.29
C ASP A 50 16.40 -6.25 -6.41
N ILE A 51 15.70 -6.92 -5.48
CA ILE A 51 15.48 -8.37 -5.48
C ILE A 51 14.03 -8.79 -5.75
N MET A 52 13.11 -7.83 -5.82
CA MET A 52 11.66 -8.02 -6.02
C MET A 52 11.04 -8.98 -4.98
N LYS A 53 11.43 -8.84 -3.70
CA LYS A 53 10.89 -9.62 -2.58
C LYS A 53 10.50 -8.73 -1.41
N CYS A 54 9.46 -9.13 -0.69
CA CYS A 54 9.08 -8.53 0.58
C CYS A 54 10.20 -8.75 1.61
N ASP A 55 10.76 -7.70 2.19
CA ASP A 55 11.86 -7.78 3.16
C ASP A 55 11.46 -7.38 4.58
N LYS A 56 10.33 -6.69 4.73
CA LYS A 56 9.77 -6.26 6.02
C LYS A 56 8.25 -6.30 6.02
N ILE A 57 7.66 -6.69 7.14
CA ILE A 57 6.24 -6.58 7.43
C ILE A 57 6.06 -6.00 8.83
N LEU A 58 5.14 -5.06 8.96
CA LEU A 58 4.74 -4.41 10.21
C LEU A 58 3.24 -4.60 10.41
N THR A 59 2.82 -5.18 11.52
CA THR A 59 1.42 -5.09 11.97
C THR A 59 1.23 -3.76 12.68
N VAL A 60 0.30 -2.93 12.21
CA VAL A 60 0.05 -1.61 12.79
C VAL A 60 -0.74 -1.78 14.10
N PRO A 61 -0.23 -1.29 15.25
CA PRO A 61 -0.88 -1.50 16.53
C PRO A 61 -2.12 -0.61 16.70
N ASN A 62 -3.05 -1.06 17.55
CA ASN A 62 -4.23 -0.29 17.99
C ASN A 62 -5.16 0.14 16.85
N CYS A 63 -5.15 -0.55 15.71
CA CYS A 63 -5.94 -0.21 14.52
C CYS A 63 -6.65 -1.45 13.97
N GLN A 64 -7.63 -1.22 13.09
CA GLN A 64 -8.20 -2.25 12.23
C GLN A 64 -8.29 -1.74 10.79
N ALA A 65 -7.96 -2.63 9.85
CA ALA A 65 -8.06 -2.44 8.41
C ALA A 65 -7.23 -1.28 7.86
N ILE A 66 -5.96 -1.54 7.53
CA ILE A 66 -5.17 -0.55 6.79
C ILE A 66 -5.68 -0.49 5.35
N HIS A 67 -6.29 0.64 4.96
CA HIS A 67 -6.82 0.86 3.63
C HIS A 67 -5.91 1.77 2.79
N GLY A 68 -6.16 3.08 2.77
CA GLY A 68 -5.33 4.05 2.06
C GLY A 68 -3.86 4.00 2.50
N LEU A 69 -2.94 3.94 1.54
CA LEU A 69 -1.51 4.05 1.80
C LEU A 69 -0.86 4.93 0.72
N ARG A 70 -0.03 5.89 1.11
CA ARG A 70 0.81 6.70 0.22
C ARG A 70 2.13 7.04 0.87
N LEU A 71 3.01 7.66 0.10
CA LEU A 71 4.37 7.95 0.50
C LEU A 71 4.61 9.45 0.55
N GLN A 72 5.40 9.88 1.53
CA GLN A 72 5.97 11.20 1.51
C GLN A 72 6.81 11.38 0.23
N LYS A 73 6.58 12.48 -0.48
CA LYS A 73 7.22 12.75 -1.78
C LYS A 73 8.54 13.53 -1.63
N VAL A 74 8.56 14.51 -0.73
CA VAL A 74 9.66 15.49 -0.56
C VAL A 74 10.04 15.61 0.92
N PRO A 75 11.33 15.77 1.27
CA PRO A 75 12.50 15.73 0.36
C PRO A 75 12.82 14.30 -0.14
N HIS A 76 12.29 13.29 0.53
CA HIS A 76 12.28 11.89 0.12
C HIS A 76 11.20 11.16 0.91
N THR A 77 10.95 9.89 0.60
CA THR A 77 10.09 9.01 1.39
C THR A 77 10.73 8.66 2.73
N LYS A 78 10.69 9.62 3.65
CA LYS A 78 11.01 9.39 5.06
C LYS A 78 9.88 8.61 5.73
N TYR A 79 8.64 8.94 5.38
CA TYR A 79 7.45 8.30 5.94
C TYR A 79 6.58 7.61 4.90
N VAL A 80 6.05 6.46 5.30
CA VAL A 80 4.86 5.83 4.72
C VAL A 80 3.66 6.28 5.54
N PHE A 81 2.62 6.74 4.86
CA PHE A 81 1.37 7.17 5.46
C PHE A 81 0.29 6.13 5.19
N ALA A 82 -0.43 5.71 6.23
CA ALA A 82 -1.42 4.64 6.12
C ALA A 82 -2.66 4.93 6.98
N ASN A 83 -3.85 4.77 6.39
CA ASN A 83 -5.14 4.97 7.04
C ASN A 83 -5.63 3.65 7.64
N ALA A 84 -5.98 3.65 8.93
CA ALA A 84 -6.85 2.61 9.49
C ALA A 84 -8.31 3.00 9.24
N GLU A 85 -9.06 2.15 8.56
CA GLU A 85 -10.38 2.52 8.06
C GLU A 85 -11.48 2.42 9.11
N PHE A 86 -11.37 1.48 10.04
CA PHE A 86 -12.46 1.16 10.97
C PHE A 86 -12.27 1.78 12.35
N VAL A 87 -13.34 2.41 12.85
CA VAL A 87 -13.42 2.96 14.21
C VAL A 87 -13.52 1.81 15.22
N ILE A 88 -12.67 1.81 16.25
CA ILE A 88 -12.68 0.82 17.33
C ILE A 88 -12.52 1.47 18.72
N PRO A 89 -12.97 0.81 19.81
CA PRO A 89 -12.73 1.26 21.18
C PRO A 89 -11.25 1.19 21.59
N HIS A 90 -10.83 2.06 22.52
CA HIS A 90 -9.49 2.07 23.10
C HIS A 90 -9.57 2.20 24.63
N PRO A 91 -9.41 1.12 25.42
CA PRO A 91 -9.02 -0.23 24.98
C PRO A 91 -10.17 -1.00 24.29
N ASN A 92 -9.82 -1.86 23.34
CA ASN A 92 -10.76 -2.79 22.69
C ASN A 92 -10.80 -4.13 23.45
N ASP A 93 -11.26 -4.13 24.70
CA ASP A 93 -11.21 -5.28 25.62
C ASP A 93 -12.56 -6.02 25.76
N GLY A 94 -13.54 -5.67 24.92
CA GLY A 94 -14.87 -6.28 24.92
C GLY A 94 -15.85 -5.72 25.96
N LYS A 95 -15.51 -4.64 26.67
CA LYS A 95 -16.43 -3.96 27.60
C LYS A 95 -17.30 -2.90 26.95
N VAL A 96 -16.75 -2.18 25.97
CA VAL A 96 -17.44 -1.12 25.21
C VAL A 96 -17.44 -1.51 23.75
N PHE A 97 -18.60 -1.33 23.10
CA PHE A 97 -18.77 -1.56 21.66
C PHE A 97 -19.37 -0.34 20.95
N ASP A 98 -19.66 0.73 21.69
CA ASP A 98 -20.27 1.93 21.15
C ASP A 98 -19.26 2.74 20.35
N LEU A 99 -19.55 2.97 19.06
CA LEU A 99 -18.71 3.80 18.19
C LEU A 99 -18.76 5.27 18.58
N GLN A 100 -19.77 5.72 19.31
CA GLN A 100 -19.90 7.11 19.77
C GLN A 100 -19.15 7.38 21.09
N ASP A 101 -18.62 6.35 21.75
CA ASP A 101 -17.79 6.52 22.96
C ASP A 101 -16.59 7.44 22.68
N GLU A 102 -16.20 8.24 23.67
CA GLU A 102 -15.10 9.21 23.56
C GLU A 102 -13.76 8.53 23.21
N ASN A 103 -13.59 7.25 23.59
CA ASN A 103 -12.41 6.46 23.29
C ASN A 103 -12.59 5.49 22.09
N SER A 104 -13.70 5.59 21.37
CA SER A 104 -13.89 4.89 20.10
C SER A 104 -13.46 5.79 18.95
N TYR A 105 -12.38 5.44 18.27
CA TYR A 105 -11.82 6.22 17.17
C TYR A 105 -11.02 5.35 16.20
N THR A 106 -10.57 5.95 15.10
CA THR A 106 -9.49 5.38 14.27
C THR A 106 -8.27 6.29 14.34
N MET A 107 -7.17 5.87 13.71
CA MET A 107 -5.91 6.61 13.68
C MET A 107 -5.29 6.65 12.28
N TYR A 108 -4.70 7.81 11.97
CA TYR A 108 -3.76 7.98 10.88
C TYR A 108 -2.38 7.48 11.32
N ASN A 109 -1.71 6.70 10.48
CA ASN A 109 -0.50 5.98 10.83
C ASN A 109 0.69 6.50 10.03
N VAL A 110 1.78 6.84 10.74
CA VAL A 110 3.03 7.29 10.14
C VAL A 110 4.12 6.28 10.47
N ILE A 111 4.72 5.69 9.43
CA ILE A 111 5.72 4.61 9.55
C ILE A 111 7.04 5.12 8.96
N ASP A 112 8.15 4.91 9.66
CA ASP A 112 9.49 5.19 9.14
C ASP A 112 9.81 4.20 8.02
N ALA A 113 10.00 4.70 6.79
CA ALA A 113 10.11 3.89 5.59
C ALA A 113 11.39 3.01 5.56
N GLU A 114 12.47 3.51 6.15
CA GLU A 114 13.76 2.81 6.18
C GLU A 114 13.79 1.75 7.28
N LYS A 115 13.25 2.08 8.46
CA LYS A 115 13.23 1.16 9.61
C LYS A 115 12.09 0.14 9.52
N MET A 116 11.00 0.48 8.85
CA MET A 116 9.73 -0.26 8.90
C MET A 116 9.21 -0.42 10.33
N GLU A 117 9.28 0.67 11.09
CA GLU A 117 8.78 0.81 12.46
C GLU A 117 7.79 1.98 12.51
N MET A 118 6.82 1.90 13.41
CA MET A 118 5.89 3.00 13.65
C MET A 118 6.64 4.24 14.14
N ALA A 119 6.45 5.38 13.48
CA ALA A 119 6.98 6.68 13.92
C ALA A 119 6.02 7.32 14.93
N PHE A 120 4.76 7.49 14.57
CA PHE A 120 3.68 7.97 15.44
C PHE A 120 2.30 7.72 14.81
N GLN A 121 1.25 7.90 15.60
CA GLN A 121 -0.15 7.84 15.17
C GLN A 121 -0.89 9.14 15.52
N ILE A 122 -1.93 9.49 14.77
CA ILE A 122 -2.78 10.65 15.03
C ILE A 122 -4.24 10.20 15.09
N ILE A 123 -4.88 10.35 16.25
CA ILE A 123 -6.31 10.10 16.43
C ILE A 123 -7.12 11.13 15.65
N VAL A 124 -8.18 10.71 14.97
CA VAL A 124 -9.05 11.59 14.19
C VAL A 124 -10.51 11.39 14.55
N ASP A 125 -11.32 12.42 14.29
CA ASP A 125 -12.77 12.29 14.19
C ASP A 125 -13.14 11.55 12.90
N GLY A 126 -14.29 10.84 12.93
CA GLY A 126 -14.77 10.04 11.81
C GLY A 126 -13.89 8.83 11.52
N ASN A 127 -13.82 8.44 10.25
CA ASN A 127 -12.98 7.37 9.76
C ASN A 127 -11.96 7.86 8.72
N LEU A 128 -11.18 6.95 8.10
CA LEU A 128 -10.18 7.30 7.10
C LEU A 128 -10.26 6.36 5.89
N ASP A 129 -10.31 6.92 4.68
CA ASP A 129 -10.40 6.17 3.42
C ASP A 129 -9.05 6.16 2.68
N ASN A 130 -8.87 6.97 1.64
CA ASN A 130 -7.59 7.15 0.93
C ASN A 130 -6.75 8.28 1.53
N THR A 131 -5.46 8.32 1.19
CA THR A 131 -4.52 9.36 1.63
C THR A 131 -3.52 9.72 0.54
N ASP A 132 -2.96 10.93 0.56
CA ASP A 132 -1.80 11.33 -0.26
C ASP A 132 -1.01 12.47 0.43
N ALA A 133 0.18 12.78 -0.09
CA ALA A 133 1.11 13.74 0.49
C ALA A 133 1.48 14.88 -0.47
N ASP A 134 1.81 16.05 0.08
CA ASP A 134 2.24 17.19 -0.71
C ASP A 134 3.67 17.02 -1.28
N TYR A 135 4.11 18.03 -2.03
CA TYR A 135 5.47 18.14 -2.57
C TYR A 135 6.39 19.02 -1.70
N THR A 136 6.14 19.10 -0.39
CA THR A 136 6.99 19.86 0.54
C THR A 136 7.46 19.05 1.74
N GLY A 137 6.77 17.95 2.04
CA GLY A 137 6.95 17.14 3.24
C GLY A 137 6.16 17.64 4.45
N ARG A 138 5.45 18.77 4.34
CA ARG A 138 4.72 19.37 5.45
C ARG A 138 3.32 18.78 5.62
N PHE A 139 2.56 18.64 4.54
CA PHE A 139 1.16 18.26 4.62
C PHE A 139 0.89 16.89 3.99
N ALA A 140 0.01 16.15 4.67
CA ALA A 140 -0.68 15.00 4.09
C ALA A 140 -2.18 15.18 4.27
N ALA A 141 -2.98 14.47 3.49
CA ALA A 141 -4.43 14.58 3.52
C ALA A 141 -5.08 13.19 3.40
N SER A 142 -6.21 13.00 4.08
CA SER A 142 -7.01 11.78 3.99
C SER A 142 -8.49 12.11 3.88
N THR A 143 -9.21 11.36 3.04
CA THR A 143 -10.66 11.39 2.96
C THR A 143 -11.30 10.62 4.11
N CYS A 144 -12.51 11.02 4.48
CA CYS A 144 -13.35 10.36 5.47
C CYS A 144 -14.73 10.15 4.84
N TYR A 145 -15.29 8.95 4.93
CA TYR A 145 -16.64 8.68 4.44
C TYR A 145 -17.67 8.46 5.55
N ASN A 146 -17.23 8.30 6.79
CA ASN A 146 -18.08 8.01 7.94
C ASN A 146 -17.78 9.04 9.04
N SER A 147 -18.00 10.31 8.72
CA SER A 147 -17.94 11.40 9.70
C SER A 147 -18.95 11.20 10.84
N GLU A 148 -19.99 10.43 10.58
CA GLU A 148 -21.08 10.10 11.48
C GLU A 148 -20.71 9.10 12.57
N LYS A 149 -19.63 8.33 12.38
CA LYS A 149 -19.27 7.17 13.22
C LYS A 149 -20.44 6.18 13.34
N ALA A 150 -21.16 5.98 12.25
CA ALA A 150 -22.24 5.00 12.15
C ALA A 150 -21.68 3.59 11.88
N PHE A 151 -22.46 2.56 12.19
CA PHE A 151 -22.12 1.15 11.93
C PHE A 151 -22.91 0.54 10.77
N ASP A 152 -23.96 1.22 10.28
CA ASP A 152 -24.80 0.78 9.17
C ASP A 152 -24.72 1.74 7.97
N LEU A 153 -25.00 1.23 6.78
CA LEU A 153 -24.85 1.97 5.52
C LEU A 153 -25.69 3.26 5.49
N GLY A 154 -26.93 3.22 5.99
CA GLY A 154 -27.80 4.38 5.99
C GLY A 154 -27.26 5.49 6.91
N GLY A 155 -26.78 5.11 8.09
CA GLY A 155 -26.13 6.03 9.02
C GLY A 155 -24.84 6.65 8.48
N MET A 156 -24.03 5.88 7.76
CA MET A 156 -22.78 6.37 7.15
C MET A 156 -23.00 7.35 6.00
N MET A 157 -24.22 7.45 5.46
CA MET A 157 -24.54 8.32 4.31
C MET A 157 -25.41 9.52 4.70
N ARG A 158 -25.52 9.83 6.01
CA ARG A 158 -26.49 10.81 6.50
C ARG A 158 -26.05 12.24 6.23
N ASN A 159 -24.78 12.55 6.47
CA ASN A 159 -24.26 13.90 6.32
C ASN A 159 -24.05 14.22 4.83
N GLU A 160 -24.48 15.39 4.38
CA GLU A 160 -24.26 15.81 2.98
C GLU A 160 -22.80 16.12 2.65
N ARG A 161 -21.99 16.33 3.69
CA ARG A 161 -20.55 16.50 3.60
C ARG A 161 -19.90 15.77 4.76
N ASP A 162 -18.93 14.95 4.40
CA ASP A 162 -17.89 14.51 5.31
C ASP A 162 -16.74 15.52 5.21
N TRP A 163 -15.49 15.05 5.17
CA TRP A 163 -14.33 15.90 5.04
C TRP A 163 -13.14 15.21 4.38
N VAL A 164 -12.19 16.05 4.00
CA VAL A 164 -10.78 15.69 3.98
C VAL A 164 -10.16 16.22 5.28
N VAL A 165 -9.51 15.34 6.04
CA VAL A 165 -8.64 15.75 7.14
C VAL A 165 -7.23 15.99 6.61
N VAL A 166 -6.67 17.15 6.87
CA VAL A 166 -5.29 17.52 6.54
C VAL A 166 -4.44 17.46 7.80
N PHE A 167 -3.23 16.93 7.69
CA PHE A 167 -2.26 16.77 8.77
C PHE A 167 -1.05 17.69 8.57
N ASP A 168 -0.69 18.50 9.56
CA ASP A 168 0.61 19.20 9.60
C ASP A 168 1.66 18.28 10.24
N ILE A 169 2.44 17.60 9.39
CA ILE A 169 3.43 16.62 9.79
C ILE A 169 4.55 17.27 10.61
N HIS A 170 4.95 18.51 10.28
CA HIS A 170 5.97 19.23 11.05
C HIS A 170 5.50 19.54 12.48
N ALA A 171 4.22 19.91 12.66
CA ALA A 171 3.65 20.12 13.98
C ALA A 171 3.62 18.81 14.79
N ALA A 172 3.22 17.70 14.15
CA ALA A 172 3.21 16.37 14.77
C ALA A 172 4.62 15.93 15.21
N GLU A 173 5.62 16.02 14.32
CA GLU A 173 7.02 15.70 14.65
C GLU A 173 7.54 16.52 15.83
N LYS A 174 7.22 17.82 15.86
CA LYS A 174 7.61 18.72 16.95
C LYS A 174 6.98 18.30 18.29
N ALA A 175 5.71 17.91 18.29
CA ALA A 175 5.03 17.41 19.50
C ALA A 175 5.63 16.09 19.99
N VAL A 176 5.88 15.14 19.08
CA VAL A 176 6.55 13.87 19.41
C VAL A 176 7.93 14.13 20.02
N LYS A 177 8.75 14.97 19.39
CA LYS A 177 10.08 15.34 19.90
C LYS A 177 10.01 16.04 21.26
N ALA A 178 8.95 16.78 21.54
CA ALA A 178 8.72 17.45 22.82
C ALA A 178 8.12 16.53 23.89
N GLY A 179 7.87 15.25 23.60
CA GLY A 179 7.25 14.31 24.54
C GLY A 179 5.75 14.55 24.76
N LYS A 180 5.07 15.26 23.85
CA LYS A 180 3.65 15.62 23.95
C LYS A 180 2.77 14.60 23.24
N PHE A 181 2.73 13.39 23.76
CA PHE A 181 1.93 12.29 23.21
C PHE A 181 1.46 11.36 24.33
N ILE A 182 0.51 10.49 24.00
CA ILE A 182 0.14 9.34 24.84
C ILE A 182 0.64 8.05 24.20
N THR A 183 0.55 6.95 24.94
CA THR A 183 0.72 5.59 24.41
C THR A 183 -0.54 4.78 24.70
N LEU A 184 -0.90 3.85 23.83
CA LEU A 184 -2.08 2.99 23.98
C LEU A 184 -1.67 1.53 24.20
N GLY A 185 -2.20 0.91 25.25
CA GLY A 185 -1.87 -0.46 25.65
C GLY A 185 -0.39 -0.66 25.94
N ASP A 186 0.16 -1.77 25.45
CA ASP A 186 1.59 -2.10 25.62
C ASP A 186 2.50 -1.42 24.59
N SER A 187 1.90 -0.88 23.51
CA SER A 187 2.62 -0.21 22.44
C SER A 187 3.34 1.04 22.94
N LYS A 188 4.59 1.23 22.51
CA LYS A 188 5.38 2.44 22.82
C LYS A 188 5.26 3.53 21.74
N VAL A 189 4.39 3.30 20.75
CA VAL A 189 4.17 4.24 19.65
C VAL A 189 3.56 5.53 20.18
N PRO A 190 4.15 6.70 19.87
CA PRO A 190 3.56 8.00 20.19
C PRO A 190 2.21 8.17 19.50
N VAL A 191 1.18 8.54 20.27
CA VAL A 191 -0.16 8.84 19.78
C VAL A 191 -0.51 10.30 20.08
N LEU A 192 -0.86 11.05 19.04
CA LEU A 192 -1.29 12.45 19.08
C LEU A 192 -2.82 12.54 18.95
N ASP A 193 -3.43 13.54 19.58
CA ASP A 193 -4.88 13.79 19.47
C ASP A 193 -5.16 14.86 18.41
N GLY A 194 -5.55 14.40 17.21
CA GLY A 194 -5.91 15.23 16.07
C GLY A 194 -7.40 15.55 15.98
N ARG A 195 -8.20 15.25 17.01
CA ARG A 195 -9.65 15.53 16.99
C ARG A 195 -9.95 17.00 17.25
N LYS A 196 -11.12 17.45 16.80
CA LYS A 196 -11.73 18.69 17.27
C LYS A 196 -12.20 18.53 18.71
N LYS A 197 -11.99 19.56 19.54
CA LYS A 197 -12.52 19.62 20.91
C LYS A 197 -13.48 20.79 21.02
N GLY A 198 -14.78 20.51 20.88
CA GLY A 198 -15.77 21.55 20.62
C GLY A 198 -15.46 22.26 19.31
N ASP A 199 -15.45 23.60 19.32
CA ASP A 199 -15.13 24.42 18.14
C ASP A 199 -13.63 24.63 17.89
N LYS A 200 -12.76 24.01 18.70
CA LYS A 200 -11.32 24.20 18.62
C LYS A 200 -10.65 23.06 17.85
N ASP A 201 -10.00 23.40 16.75
CA ASP A 201 -9.13 22.48 16.02
C ASP A 201 -7.89 22.10 16.84
N SER A 202 -7.39 20.88 16.63
CA SER A 202 -6.07 20.46 17.11
C SER A 202 -4.96 21.25 16.40
N GLU A 203 -3.76 21.27 16.99
CA GLU A 203 -2.59 21.86 16.32
C GLU A 203 -2.12 21.01 15.12
N PHE A 204 -2.53 19.74 15.06
CA PHE A 204 -2.07 18.77 14.07
C PHE A 204 -2.95 18.65 12.83
N THR A 205 -4.22 19.06 12.92
CA THR A 205 -5.23 18.71 11.92
C THR A 205 -6.17 19.85 11.55
N ARG A 206 -6.67 19.82 10.31
CA ARG A 206 -7.80 20.65 9.86
C ARG A 206 -8.79 19.78 9.08
N TYR A 207 -10.08 20.00 9.29
CA TYR A 207 -11.16 19.24 8.67
C TYR A 207 -11.86 20.09 7.63
N ILE A 208 -11.63 19.81 6.34
CA ILE A 208 -12.19 20.55 5.22
C ILE A 208 -13.45 19.84 4.72
N PRO A 209 -14.65 20.41 4.85
CA PRO A 209 -15.88 19.73 4.45
C PRO A 209 -15.93 19.42 2.95
N VAL A 210 -16.22 18.16 2.60
CA VAL A 210 -16.24 17.65 1.21
C VAL A 210 -17.45 16.72 1.00
N PRO A 211 -18.26 16.92 -0.06
CA PRO A 211 -19.37 16.04 -0.42
C PRO A 211 -18.89 14.86 -1.28
N LYS A 212 -19.49 13.67 -1.21
CA LYS A 212 -20.25 13.09 -0.11
C LYS A 212 -19.79 11.64 0.02
N ASN A 213 -19.37 11.23 1.21
CA ASN A 213 -18.63 10.00 1.42
C ASN A 213 -17.39 9.89 0.50
N PRO A 214 -16.55 10.95 0.40
CA PRO A 214 -15.48 11.00 -0.58
C PRO A 214 -14.52 9.83 -0.45
N HIS A 215 -13.99 9.38 -1.59
CA HIS A 215 -13.14 8.19 -1.69
C HIS A 215 -11.68 8.55 -1.98
N GLY A 216 -11.26 8.62 -3.25
CA GLY A 216 -9.88 8.92 -3.61
C GLY A 216 -9.44 10.31 -3.13
N CYS A 217 -8.17 10.42 -2.73
CA CYS A 217 -7.48 11.66 -2.39
C CYS A 217 -6.17 11.71 -3.18
N ASN A 218 -6.03 12.65 -4.12
CA ASN A 218 -4.96 12.62 -5.10
C ASN A 218 -4.26 13.97 -5.22
N THR A 219 -2.93 13.97 -5.16
CA THR A 219 -2.12 15.19 -5.28
C THR A 219 -1.74 15.46 -6.73
N SER A 220 -2.07 16.64 -7.25
CA SER A 220 -1.67 17.03 -8.61
C SER A 220 -0.14 16.99 -8.76
N SER A 221 0.36 16.59 -9.94
CA SER A 221 1.81 16.44 -10.17
C SER A 221 2.60 17.75 -10.11
N ASP A 222 1.92 18.90 -10.21
CA ASP A 222 2.50 20.23 -9.99
C ASP A 222 2.48 20.68 -8.51
N GLY A 223 1.99 19.83 -7.61
CA GLY A 223 1.97 20.04 -6.17
C GLY A 223 1.02 21.12 -5.67
N LYS A 224 0.11 21.61 -6.52
CA LYS A 224 -0.80 22.71 -6.15
C LYS A 224 -2.06 22.24 -5.43
N TYR A 225 -2.56 21.06 -5.75
CA TYR A 225 -3.89 20.63 -5.32
C TYR A 225 -3.87 19.24 -4.69
N PHE A 226 -4.59 19.08 -3.59
CA PHE A 226 -5.20 17.79 -3.25
C PHE A 226 -6.60 17.77 -3.87
N ILE A 227 -6.95 16.67 -4.55
CA ILE A 227 -8.25 16.48 -5.18
C ILE A 227 -8.95 15.29 -4.51
N ALA A 228 -10.10 15.57 -3.88
CA ALA A 228 -10.94 14.56 -3.27
C ALA A 228 -12.11 14.20 -4.19
N ASN A 229 -12.36 12.90 -4.35
CA ASN A 229 -13.35 12.39 -5.30
C ASN A 229 -14.68 12.12 -4.57
N GLY A 230 -15.75 12.75 -5.03
CA GLY A 230 -16.97 12.92 -4.24
C GLY A 230 -17.86 11.69 -4.08
N LYS A 231 -17.55 10.55 -4.70
CA LYS A 231 -18.29 9.27 -4.67
C LYS A 231 -19.79 9.45 -4.86
N LEU A 232 -20.55 9.66 -3.79
CA LEU A 232 -22.00 9.84 -3.84
C LEU A 232 -22.39 11.22 -4.37
N SER A 233 -21.52 12.22 -4.20
CA SER A 233 -21.62 13.49 -4.91
C SER A 233 -21.01 13.34 -6.31
N PRO A 234 -21.66 13.88 -7.36
CA PRO A 234 -21.15 13.80 -8.73
C PRO A 234 -19.99 14.79 -9.00
N THR A 235 -19.21 15.13 -7.98
CA THR A 235 -18.19 16.18 -8.01
C THR A 235 -16.80 15.66 -7.60
N CYS A 236 -15.77 16.46 -7.88
CA CYS A 236 -14.50 16.42 -7.16
C CYS A 236 -14.30 17.74 -6.44
N SER A 237 -13.60 17.76 -5.30
CA SER A 237 -13.26 18.96 -4.54
C SER A 237 -11.76 19.21 -4.59
N MET A 238 -11.34 20.40 -5.04
CA MET A 238 -9.95 20.80 -5.20
C MET A 238 -9.50 21.70 -4.04
N ILE A 239 -8.61 21.18 -3.20
CA ILE A 239 -8.00 21.89 -2.06
C ILE A 239 -6.68 22.51 -2.52
N ALA A 240 -6.53 23.83 -2.37
CA ALA A 240 -5.29 24.53 -2.67
C ALA A 240 -4.26 24.35 -1.55
N ILE A 241 -3.15 23.66 -1.86
CA ILE A 241 -2.10 23.31 -0.90
C ILE A 241 -1.38 24.57 -0.39
N ASP A 242 -1.21 25.58 -1.24
CA ASP A 242 -0.58 26.87 -0.89
C ASP A 242 -1.36 27.67 0.17
N MET A 243 -2.66 27.39 0.34
CA MET A 243 -3.51 28.04 1.35
C MET A 243 -3.50 27.31 2.70
N LEU A 244 -2.99 26.08 2.78
CA LEU A 244 -2.95 25.30 4.02
C LEU A 244 -2.13 25.98 5.14
N PRO A 245 -0.95 26.60 4.90
CA PRO A 245 -0.24 27.33 5.95
C PRO A 245 -1.11 28.40 6.63
N ASP A 246 -1.93 29.12 5.87
CA ASP A 246 -2.81 30.17 6.38
C ASP A 246 -4.03 29.60 7.10
N LEU A 247 -4.57 28.47 6.64
CA LEU A 247 -5.61 27.72 7.35
C LEU A 247 -5.12 27.23 8.72
N PHE A 248 -3.93 26.63 8.78
CA PHE A 248 -3.35 26.17 10.04
C PHE A 248 -2.98 27.33 10.97
N ALA A 249 -2.58 28.48 10.42
CA ALA A 249 -2.32 29.70 11.19
C ALA A 249 -3.59 30.44 11.65
N GLY A 250 -4.80 29.95 11.30
CA GLY A 250 -6.07 30.58 11.67
C GLY A 250 -6.34 31.90 10.95
N LYS A 251 -5.68 32.15 9.81
CA LYS A 251 -5.92 33.34 8.98
C LYS A 251 -7.12 33.17 8.05
N LEU A 252 -7.48 31.93 7.72
CA LEU A 252 -8.73 31.56 7.07
C LEU A 252 -9.72 31.10 8.15
N LYS A 253 -10.94 31.65 8.12
CA LYS A 253 -11.94 31.39 9.17
C LYS A 253 -12.76 30.15 8.88
N ASP A 254 -13.04 29.89 7.61
CA ASP A 254 -13.77 28.70 7.18
C ASP A 254 -12.77 27.74 6.52
N PRO A 255 -12.66 26.48 6.98
CA PRO A 255 -11.87 25.46 6.28
C PRO A 255 -12.29 25.28 4.82
N ARG A 256 -13.52 25.64 4.42
CA ARG A 256 -13.92 25.65 3.00
C ARG A 256 -13.21 26.70 2.16
N ASP A 257 -12.61 27.73 2.76
CA ASP A 257 -11.92 28.80 2.02
C ASP A 257 -10.74 28.27 1.18
N VAL A 258 -10.19 27.09 1.51
CA VAL A 258 -9.12 26.45 0.71
C VAL A 258 -9.65 25.65 -0.49
N ILE A 259 -10.97 25.47 -0.62
CA ILE A 259 -11.59 24.85 -1.79
C ILE A 259 -11.63 25.86 -2.92
N VAL A 260 -10.87 25.60 -3.98
CA VAL A 260 -10.73 26.51 -5.13
C VAL A 260 -11.46 26.02 -6.37
N GLY A 261 -11.97 24.79 -6.35
CA GLY A 261 -12.76 24.20 -7.42
C GLY A 261 -13.61 23.06 -6.87
N GLU A 262 -14.84 22.95 -7.37
CA GLU A 262 -15.73 21.82 -7.06
C GLU A 262 -16.49 21.39 -8.33
N PRO A 263 -15.79 20.95 -9.40
CA PRO A 263 -16.41 20.63 -10.68
C PRO A 263 -17.36 19.44 -10.58
N GLU A 264 -18.51 19.54 -11.25
CA GLU A 264 -19.42 18.42 -11.50
C GLU A 264 -18.91 17.63 -12.71
N LEU A 265 -18.75 16.33 -12.55
CA LEU A 265 -18.04 15.47 -13.50
C LEU A 265 -18.92 14.33 -14.03
N GLY A 266 -19.81 13.79 -13.20
CA GLY A 266 -20.68 12.66 -13.52
C GLY A 266 -20.92 11.76 -12.32
N LEU A 267 -21.61 10.64 -12.50
CA LEU A 267 -22.07 9.80 -11.40
C LEU A 267 -20.97 8.84 -10.91
N GLY A 268 -20.72 8.87 -9.60
CA GLY A 268 -19.74 8.00 -8.94
C GLY A 268 -18.26 8.37 -9.12
N PRO A 269 -17.80 9.63 -8.93
CA PRO A 269 -16.37 9.95 -8.99
C PRO A 269 -15.58 9.22 -7.89
N LEU A 270 -14.65 8.32 -8.23
CA LEU A 270 -13.91 7.53 -7.24
C LEU A 270 -12.43 7.90 -7.11
N HIS A 271 -11.73 8.11 -8.22
CA HIS A 271 -10.28 8.33 -8.19
C HIS A 271 -9.84 9.27 -9.32
N THR A 272 -8.79 10.07 -9.07
CA THR A 272 -8.25 11.03 -10.04
C THR A 272 -6.75 10.84 -10.26
N THR A 273 -6.30 10.94 -11.52
CA THR A 273 -4.87 10.93 -11.89
C THR A 273 -4.54 12.07 -12.88
N PHE A 274 -3.25 12.25 -13.23
CA PHE A 274 -2.74 13.48 -13.86
C PHE A 274 -1.76 13.20 -15.01
N ASP A 275 -1.81 14.04 -16.05
CA ASP A 275 -0.95 13.91 -17.24
C ASP A 275 0.28 14.84 -17.26
N GLY A 276 0.49 15.67 -16.23
CA GLY A 276 1.56 16.67 -16.21
C GLY A 276 1.34 17.89 -17.14
N ARG A 277 0.20 17.96 -17.84
CA ARG A 277 -0.18 19.06 -18.75
C ARG A 277 -1.32 19.92 -18.21
N GLY A 278 -1.66 19.73 -16.93
CA GLY A 278 -2.74 20.44 -16.24
C GLY A 278 -4.12 19.79 -16.35
N ASN A 279 -4.23 18.60 -16.97
CA ASN A 279 -5.48 17.85 -16.98
C ASN A 279 -5.48 16.78 -15.90
N ALA A 280 -6.68 16.52 -15.40
CA ALA A 280 -7.02 15.45 -14.50
C ALA A 280 -7.93 14.43 -15.23
N TYR A 281 -7.84 13.18 -14.80
CA TYR A 281 -8.60 12.05 -15.34
C TYR A 281 -9.28 11.37 -14.17
N THR A 282 -10.61 11.40 -14.14
CA THR A 282 -11.40 10.90 -13.00
C THR A 282 -12.24 9.71 -13.43
N THR A 283 -12.28 8.66 -12.62
CA THR A 283 -13.18 7.52 -12.81
C THR A 283 -14.59 7.88 -12.38
N LEU A 284 -15.58 7.53 -13.18
CA LEU A 284 -17.00 7.64 -12.88
C LEU A 284 -17.57 6.21 -12.80
N PHE A 285 -17.67 5.66 -11.60
CA PHE A 285 -18.03 4.27 -11.36
C PHE A 285 -19.42 3.93 -11.92
N ILE A 286 -20.40 4.79 -11.68
CA ILE A 286 -21.80 4.56 -12.07
C ILE A 286 -21.96 4.80 -13.58
N ASP A 287 -21.44 5.91 -14.09
CA ASP A 287 -21.47 6.21 -15.53
C ASP A 287 -20.60 5.22 -16.35
N SER A 288 -19.71 4.47 -15.69
CA SER A 288 -18.73 3.57 -16.31
C SER A 288 -17.82 4.29 -17.29
N GLN A 289 -17.28 5.43 -16.87
CA GLN A 289 -16.50 6.33 -17.72
C GLN A 289 -15.21 6.79 -17.05
N VAL A 290 -14.26 7.21 -17.89
CA VAL A 290 -13.18 8.12 -17.49
C VAL A 290 -13.50 9.50 -18.05
N VAL A 291 -13.47 10.52 -17.21
CA VAL A 291 -13.64 11.92 -17.63
C VAL A 291 -12.31 12.66 -17.55
N LYS A 292 -11.87 13.21 -18.69
CA LYS A 292 -10.73 14.13 -18.80
C LYS A 292 -11.23 15.55 -18.61
N TRP A 293 -10.61 16.30 -17.70
CA TRP A 293 -10.98 17.68 -17.41
C TRP A 293 -9.74 18.54 -17.06
N ASN A 294 -9.83 19.86 -17.26
CA ASN A 294 -8.73 20.79 -16.97
C ASN A 294 -8.89 21.44 -15.60
N MET A 295 -7.84 21.38 -14.78
CA MET A 295 -7.89 21.84 -13.39
C MET A 295 -8.04 23.36 -13.25
N GLU A 296 -7.30 24.15 -14.02
CA GLU A 296 -7.36 25.62 -13.91
C GLU A 296 -8.66 26.20 -14.48
N GLU A 297 -9.21 25.58 -15.52
CA GLU A 297 -10.54 25.94 -16.02
C GLU A 297 -11.64 25.58 -15.01
N ALA A 298 -11.55 24.44 -14.32
CA ALA A 298 -12.48 24.09 -13.25
C ALA A 298 -12.43 25.12 -12.11
N ARG A 299 -11.22 25.56 -11.72
CA ARG A 299 -11.01 26.64 -10.75
C ARG A 299 -11.60 27.98 -11.22
N ARG A 300 -11.47 28.32 -12.50
CA ARG A 300 -12.08 29.52 -13.09
C ARG A 300 -13.61 29.44 -13.11
N ALA A 301 -14.15 28.29 -13.49
CA ALA A 301 -15.59 28.03 -13.48
C ALA A 301 -16.18 28.14 -12.07
N TYR A 302 -15.46 27.68 -11.05
CA TYR A 302 -15.85 27.83 -9.65
C TYR A 302 -15.97 29.31 -9.21
N LYS A 303 -15.19 30.20 -9.81
CA LYS A 303 -15.28 31.66 -9.62
C LYS A 303 -16.36 32.34 -10.47
N GLY A 304 -17.16 31.56 -11.20
CA GLY A 304 -18.28 32.05 -12.01
C GLY A 304 -17.95 32.31 -13.48
N GLU A 305 -16.73 32.01 -13.94
CA GLU A 305 -16.40 32.13 -15.37
C GLU A 305 -17.12 31.05 -16.19
N LYS A 306 -17.73 31.44 -17.33
CA LYS A 306 -18.36 30.49 -18.25
C LYS A 306 -17.32 29.81 -19.13
N VAL A 307 -16.64 28.79 -18.60
CA VAL A 307 -15.63 28.00 -19.29
C VAL A 307 -15.89 26.51 -19.15
N ASN A 308 -15.78 25.76 -20.24
CA ASN A 308 -15.97 24.30 -20.21
C ASN A 308 -14.67 23.58 -19.84
N TYR A 309 -14.61 23.10 -18.59
CA TYR A 309 -13.49 22.34 -18.06
C TYR A 309 -13.47 20.87 -18.50
N ILE A 310 -14.60 20.29 -18.92
CA ILE A 310 -14.67 18.89 -19.40
C ILE A 310 -14.15 18.83 -20.84
N LYS A 311 -13.20 17.92 -21.09
CA LYS A 311 -12.54 17.74 -22.41
C LYS A 311 -13.04 16.52 -23.14
N GLN A 312 -13.24 15.41 -22.43
CA GLN A 312 -13.71 14.15 -23.01
C GLN A 312 -14.27 13.26 -21.91
N LYS A 313 -15.28 12.46 -22.25
CA LYS A 313 -15.69 11.27 -21.49
C LYS A 313 -15.45 10.04 -22.38
N LEU A 314 -14.77 9.04 -21.84
CA LEU A 314 -14.48 7.77 -22.52
C LEU A 314 -15.17 6.66 -21.76
N ASP A 315 -15.97 5.85 -22.47
CA ASP A 315 -16.58 4.67 -21.90
C ASP A 315 -15.52 3.60 -21.59
N VAL A 316 -15.59 3.04 -20.38
CA VAL A 316 -14.74 1.96 -19.89
C VAL A 316 -15.61 0.80 -19.39
N HIS A 317 -15.03 -0.40 -19.29
CA HIS A 317 -15.79 -1.64 -19.34
C HIS A 317 -15.41 -2.62 -18.22
N TYR A 318 -16.11 -2.64 -17.08
CA TYR A 318 -17.09 -1.64 -16.62
C TYR A 318 -16.87 -1.33 -15.14
N GLN A 319 -17.46 -0.22 -14.68
CA GLN A 319 -17.40 0.23 -13.29
C GLN A 319 -15.94 0.44 -12.81
N PRO A 320 -15.27 1.50 -13.30
CA PRO A 320 -13.89 1.79 -12.95
C PRO A 320 -13.75 2.17 -11.47
N GLY A 321 -12.84 1.52 -10.76
CA GLY A 321 -12.41 1.89 -9.42
C GLY A 321 -11.34 2.98 -9.46
N HIS A 322 -10.08 2.59 -9.23
CA HIS A 322 -8.93 3.49 -9.38
C HIS A 322 -8.52 3.67 -10.84
N ILE A 323 -7.68 4.67 -11.05
CA ILE A 323 -7.05 4.99 -12.33
C ILE A 323 -5.66 5.56 -12.10
N HIS A 324 -4.70 5.19 -12.93
CA HIS A 324 -3.31 5.59 -12.77
C HIS A 324 -2.68 5.97 -14.11
N ALA A 325 -2.18 7.20 -14.24
CA ALA A 325 -1.38 7.64 -15.39
C ALA A 325 0.11 7.41 -15.13
N SER A 326 0.88 7.17 -16.18
CA SER A 326 2.32 6.92 -16.05
C SER A 326 3.03 8.07 -15.32
N LEU A 327 3.70 7.72 -14.22
CA LEU A 327 4.44 8.64 -13.33
C LEU A 327 3.59 9.71 -12.62
N CYS A 328 2.26 9.56 -12.58
CA CYS A 328 1.34 10.63 -12.13
C CYS A 328 1.54 11.11 -10.69
N GLU A 329 2.11 10.28 -9.83
CA GLU A 329 2.31 10.62 -8.41
C GLU A 329 3.64 11.34 -8.16
N THR A 330 4.36 11.67 -9.22
CA THR A 330 5.68 12.32 -9.22
C THR A 330 5.63 13.64 -9.99
N SER A 331 6.69 14.44 -9.82
CA SER A 331 6.92 15.64 -10.63
C SER A 331 7.28 15.34 -12.10
N GLU A 332 7.42 14.06 -12.47
CA GLU A 332 7.77 13.58 -13.81
C GLU A 332 6.59 12.95 -14.56
N ALA A 333 5.34 13.24 -14.16
CA ALA A 333 4.14 12.83 -14.89
C ALA A 333 4.28 13.12 -16.40
N ASP A 334 4.25 12.07 -17.23
CA ASP A 334 4.64 12.17 -18.65
C ASP A 334 3.44 12.22 -19.62
N GLY A 335 2.24 11.90 -19.09
CA GLY A 335 1.00 11.88 -19.83
C GLY A 335 1.01 10.96 -21.04
N LYS A 336 1.59 9.75 -20.92
CA LYS A 336 1.62 8.76 -22.01
C LYS A 336 0.55 7.70 -21.86
N TRP A 337 0.55 7.01 -20.73
CA TRP A 337 -0.34 5.89 -20.46
C TRP A 337 -1.27 6.19 -19.32
N LEU A 338 -2.44 5.55 -19.36
CA LEU A 338 -3.46 5.58 -18.33
C LEU A 338 -4.01 4.16 -18.18
N VAL A 339 -4.08 3.64 -16.96
CA VAL A 339 -4.70 2.35 -16.65
C VAL A 339 -5.93 2.59 -15.80
N ALA A 340 -7.10 2.16 -16.27
CA ALA A 340 -8.36 2.19 -15.52
C ALA A 340 -8.73 0.78 -15.04
N LEU A 341 -8.88 0.61 -13.72
CA LEU A 341 -9.07 -0.70 -13.08
C LEU A 341 -10.57 -0.98 -12.92
N CYS A 342 -11.18 -1.64 -13.91
CA CYS A 342 -12.62 -1.88 -13.97
C CYS A 342 -13.04 -3.16 -13.23
N LYS A 343 -14.07 -3.06 -12.38
CA LYS A 343 -14.45 -4.13 -11.43
C LYS A 343 -15.34 -5.23 -12.03
N PHE A 344 -15.94 -5.00 -13.19
CA PHE A 344 -16.81 -6.01 -13.82
C PHE A 344 -16.38 -6.29 -15.26
N GLY A 345 -15.74 -7.46 -15.49
CA GLY A 345 -15.29 -7.90 -16.82
C GLY A 345 -16.41 -8.26 -17.80
N LYS A 346 -17.62 -8.60 -17.32
CA LYS A 346 -18.83 -8.89 -18.11
C LYS A 346 -18.55 -9.67 -19.41
N ASP A 347 -18.78 -9.05 -20.57
CA ASP A 347 -18.69 -9.62 -21.91
C ASP A 347 -17.36 -9.32 -22.61
N ARG A 348 -16.38 -8.75 -21.90
CA ARG A 348 -15.09 -8.34 -22.47
C ARG A 348 -14.15 -9.52 -22.74
N PHE A 349 -14.40 -10.67 -22.10
CA PHE A 349 -13.58 -11.87 -22.20
C PHE A 349 -14.44 -13.11 -22.46
N LEU A 350 -13.78 -14.23 -22.80
CA LEU A 350 -14.45 -15.53 -22.82
C LEU A 350 -14.99 -15.88 -21.41
N PRO A 351 -16.18 -16.50 -21.30
CA PRO A 351 -16.76 -16.83 -20.01
C PRO A 351 -15.94 -17.92 -19.30
N THR A 352 -15.62 -17.70 -18.01
CA THR A 352 -14.82 -18.60 -17.16
C THR A 352 -15.61 -19.19 -15.98
N GLY A 353 -16.95 -19.14 -16.04
CA GLY A 353 -17.84 -19.57 -14.97
C GLY A 353 -18.38 -18.39 -14.15
N PRO A 354 -18.90 -18.64 -12.94
CA PRO A 354 -19.51 -17.59 -12.12
C PRO A 354 -18.54 -16.48 -11.66
N LEU A 355 -17.27 -16.82 -11.40
CA LEU A 355 -16.22 -15.85 -11.10
C LEU A 355 -15.63 -15.31 -12.40
N HIS A 356 -15.65 -13.98 -12.54
CA HIS A 356 -15.13 -13.27 -13.69
C HIS A 356 -13.80 -12.60 -13.31
N PRO A 357 -12.90 -12.37 -14.26
CA PRO A 357 -11.78 -11.47 -14.04
C PRO A 357 -12.27 -10.00 -14.00
N GLU A 358 -11.48 -9.16 -13.36
CA GLU A 358 -11.53 -7.71 -13.55
C GLU A 358 -10.95 -7.33 -14.93
N ASN A 359 -11.08 -6.06 -15.32
CA ASN A 359 -10.57 -5.56 -16.59
C ASN A 359 -9.70 -4.32 -16.40
N ASP A 360 -8.39 -4.52 -16.42
CA ASP A 360 -7.42 -3.44 -16.38
C ASP A 360 -7.23 -2.89 -17.80
N GLN A 361 -7.84 -1.75 -18.07
CA GLN A 361 -7.88 -1.17 -19.41
C GLN A 361 -6.75 -0.15 -19.61
N LEU A 362 -5.88 -0.41 -20.60
CA LEU A 362 -4.83 0.52 -21.01
C LEU A 362 -5.36 1.52 -22.02
N ILE A 363 -5.13 2.80 -21.74
CA ILE A 363 -5.60 3.94 -22.52
C ILE A 363 -4.39 4.80 -22.89
N ASP A 364 -4.21 5.07 -24.18
CA ASP A 364 -3.25 6.05 -24.68
C ASP A 364 -3.78 7.46 -24.40
N ILE A 365 -3.00 8.26 -23.68
CA ILE A 365 -3.29 9.67 -23.37
C ILE A 365 -2.18 10.60 -23.87
N SER A 366 -1.33 10.13 -24.78
CA SER A 366 -0.19 10.87 -25.32
C SER A 366 -0.59 12.06 -26.20
N GLY A 367 -1.81 12.02 -26.76
CA GLY A 367 -2.43 13.10 -27.54
C GLY A 367 -3.58 13.80 -26.81
N ASP A 368 -4.38 14.55 -27.57
CA ASP A 368 -5.52 15.28 -27.01
C ASP A 368 -6.72 14.39 -26.66
N GLU A 369 -6.90 13.29 -27.41
CA GLU A 369 -7.99 12.32 -27.26
C GLU A 369 -7.49 11.05 -26.55
N MET A 370 -8.20 10.62 -25.51
CA MET A 370 -8.01 9.33 -24.85
C MET A 370 -8.43 8.20 -25.79
N LYS A 371 -7.59 7.18 -25.93
CA LYS A 371 -7.86 6.02 -26.80
C LYS A 371 -7.64 4.72 -26.04
N LEU A 372 -8.71 3.95 -25.83
CA LEU A 372 -8.61 2.59 -25.32
C LEU A 372 -7.84 1.71 -26.31
N VAL A 373 -6.80 1.02 -25.84
CA VAL A 373 -5.94 0.19 -26.70
C VAL A 373 -5.82 -1.27 -26.24
N HIS A 374 -6.16 -1.58 -24.99
CA HIS A 374 -6.05 -2.93 -24.45
C HIS A 374 -7.03 -3.18 -23.30
N ASP A 375 -7.60 -4.39 -23.27
CA ASP A 375 -8.36 -4.94 -22.15
C ASP A 375 -7.54 -6.09 -21.56
N GLY A 376 -7.11 -5.96 -20.31
CA GLY A 376 -6.28 -6.95 -19.60
C GLY A 376 -7.08 -7.67 -18.51
N PRO A 377 -7.38 -8.97 -18.63
CA PRO A 377 -8.08 -9.70 -17.59
C PRO A 377 -7.16 -9.92 -16.39
N THR A 378 -7.59 -9.50 -15.20
CA THR A 378 -6.85 -9.66 -13.95
C THR A 378 -7.64 -10.47 -12.93
N PHE A 379 -6.94 -11.02 -11.94
CA PHE A 379 -7.52 -11.87 -10.92
C PHE A 379 -7.49 -11.18 -9.56
N ALA A 380 -8.57 -11.38 -8.79
CA ALA A 380 -8.70 -10.97 -7.39
C ALA A 380 -8.61 -9.46 -7.17
N GLU A 381 -9.29 -8.69 -8.03
CA GLU A 381 -9.55 -7.26 -7.87
C GLU A 381 -8.31 -6.40 -7.51
N PRO A 382 -7.32 -6.24 -8.40
CA PRO A 382 -6.33 -5.18 -8.22
C PRO A 382 -7.03 -3.84 -7.93
N HIS A 383 -6.76 -3.29 -6.74
CA HIS A 383 -7.43 -2.08 -6.28
C HIS A 383 -6.81 -0.84 -6.89
N ASP A 384 -5.48 -0.76 -6.84
CA ASP A 384 -4.64 0.31 -7.38
C ASP A 384 -3.38 -0.28 -8.04
N CYS A 385 -2.68 0.55 -8.81
CA CYS A 385 -1.41 0.18 -9.42
C CYS A 385 -0.45 1.38 -9.46
N ILE A 386 0.80 1.13 -9.85
CA ILE A 386 1.80 2.17 -10.02
C ILE A 386 2.70 1.86 -11.23
N MET A 387 2.98 2.88 -12.03
CA MET A 387 3.86 2.77 -13.19
C MET A 387 5.15 3.57 -12.98
N ALA A 388 6.29 2.91 -13.18
CA ALA A 388 7.62 3.52 -13.21
C ALA A 388 8.25 3.31 -14.58
N ARG A 389 9.15 4.22 -15.00
CA ARG A 389 9.97 3.97 -16.18
C ARG A 389 10.93 2.83 -15.89
N ARG A 390 11.27 2.08 -16.94
CA ARG A 390 12.27 1.01 -16.87
C ARG A 390 13.59 1.49 -16.28
N ASP A 391 14.03 2.71 -16.61
CA ASP A 391 15.32 3.26 -16.16
C ASP A 391 15.33 3.67 -14.68
N GLN A 392 14.17 3.74 -14.03
CA GLN A 392 14.04 3.99 -12.59
C GLN A 392 14.16 2.71 -11.76
N ILE A 393 14.09 1.53 -12.38
CA ILE A 393 14.14 0.24 -11.68
C ILE A 393 15.37 -0.54 -12.12
N LYS A 394 16.26 -0.85 -11.16
CA LYS A 394 17.46 -1.66 -11.41
C LYS A 394 17.50 -2.86 -10.48
N THR A 395 17.24 -4.05 -11.03
CA THR A 395 17.26 -5.31 -10.30
C THR A 395 18.66 -5.93 -10.26
N LYS A 396 18.91 -6.73 -9.24
CA LYS A 396 20.01 -7.69 -9.18
C LYS A 396 19.62 -8.93 -9.97
N LYS A 397 20.59 -9.51 -10.66
CA LYS A 397 20.42 -10.77 -11.38
C LYS A 397 20.67 -12.01 -10.51
N ILE A 398 21.54 -11.85 -9.52
CA ILE A 398 22.01 -12.91 -8.62
C ILE A 398 22.01 -12.33 -7.21
N TRP A 399 21.73 -13.15 -6.21
CA TRP A 399 21.75 -12.75 -4.81
C TRP A 399 23.17 -12.49 -4.32
N ASP A 400 23.34 -11.56 -3.38
CA ASP A 400 24.58 -11.45 -2.64
C ASP A 400 24.55 -12.42 -1.45
N ARG A 401 25.66 -13.14 -1.19
CA ARG A 401 25.77 -14.08 -0.06
C ARG A 401 25.55 -13.45 1.32
N ASN A 402 25.67 -12.12 1.43
CA ASN A 402 25.44 -11.36 2.66
C ASN A 402 24.07 -10.66 2.69
N ASP A 403 23.13 -11.02 1.80
CA ASP A 403 21.83 -10.37 1.76
C ASP A 403 21.09 -10.53 3.11
N PRO A 404 20.56 -9.43 3.70
CA PRO A 404 19.84 -9.47 4.96
C PRO A 404 18.63 -10.42 4.99
N PHE A 405 18.04 -10.73 3.83
CA PHE A 405 16.86 -11.59 3.70
C PHE A 405 17.05 -12.98 4.31
N PHE A 406 18.26 -13.55 4.20
CA PHE A 406 18.59 -14.88 4.74
C PHE A 406 19.72 -14.85 5.77
N ALA A 407 20.12 -13.67 6.25
CA ALA A 407 21.18 -13.53 7.25
C ALA A 407 20.90 -14.30 8.55
N GLY A 408 19.64 -14.39 9.00
CA GLY A 408 19.28 -15.20 10.17
C GLY A 408 19.60 -16.69 10.01
N THR A 409 19.41 -17.22 8.79
CA THR A 409 19.75 -18.62 8.44
C THR A 409 21.26 -18.82 8.34
N VAL A 410 21.99 -17.82 7.85
CA VAL A 410 23.46 -17.81 7.85
C VAL A 410 24.01 -17.86 9.28
N GLU A 411 23.46 -17.06 10.20
CA GLU A 411 23.87 -17.08 11.61
C GLU A 411 23.53 -18.41 12.31
N MET A 412 22.41 -19.06 11.96
CA MET A 412 22.11 -20.42 12.41
C MET A 412 23.17 -21.41 11.96
N ALA A 413 23.55 -21.39 10.67
CA ALA A 413 24.57 -22.27 10.12
C ALA A 413 25.94 -22.05 10.78
N LYS A 414 26.32 -20.80 11.04
CA LYS A 414 27.57 -20.46 11.76
C LYS A 414 27.63 -21.08 13.15
N LYS A 415 26.52 -21.10 13.90
CA LYS A 415 26.46 -21.73 15.24
C LYS A 415 26.69 -23.24 15.18
N ASP A 416 26.31 -23.88 14.08
CA ASP A 416 26.59 -25.30 13.81
C ASP A 416 27.99 -25.55 13.20
N GLY A 417 28.81 -24.51 13.02
CA GLY A 417 30.13 -24.62 12.39
C GLY A 417 30.06 -24.96 10.90
N ILE A 418 29.00 -24.52 10.22
CA ILE A 418 28.75 -24.80 8.80
C ILE A 418 29.21 -23.64 7.92
N ASN A 419 29.99 -23.96 6.88
CA ASN A 419 30.20 -23.05 5.76
C ASN A 419 29.19 -23.35 4.64
N LEU A 420 28.19 -22.48 4.50
CA LEU A 420 27.07 -22.66 3.56
C LEU A 420 27.45 -22.73 2.09
N GLU A 421 28.63 -22.27 1.71
CA GLU A 421 29.12 -22.25 0.32
C GLU A 421 29.78 -23.57 -0.09
N THR A 422 30.12 -24.44 0.87
CA THR A 422 30.88 -25.67 0.60
C THR A 422 30.33 -26.92 1.27
N ASP A 423 29.64 -26.76 2.40
CA ASP A 423 29.33 -27.88 3.26
C ASP A 423 28.05 -28.62 2.84
N ASN A 424 28.14 -29.95 2.89
CA ASN A 424 27.04 -30.89 2.73
C ASN A 424 27.01 -31.80 3.97
N LYS A 425 26.21 -31.44 4.98
CA LYS A 425 26.29 -32.00 6.35
C LYS A 425 24.91 -32.18 6.97
N VAL A 426 24.81 -33.18 7.85
CA VAL A 426 23.63 -33.43 8.68
C VAL A 426 24.00 -33.27 10.15
N ILE A 427 23.38 -32.31 10.83
CA ILE A 427 23.57 -32.03 12.25
C ILE A 427 22.39 -32.61 13.02
N ARG A 428 22.68 -33.33 14.12
CA ARG A 428 21.67 -33.93 15.00
C ARG A 428 21.73 -33.29 16.37
N ASP A 429 20.57 -32.88 16.87
CA ASP A 429 20.41 -32.14 18.12
C ASP A 429 19.13 -32.63 18.82
N GLY A 430 19.25 -33.73 19.55
CA GLY A 430 18.10 -34.43 20.11
C GLY A 430 17.18 -34.98 19.00
N ASN A 431 15.93 -34.50 19.00
CA ASN A 431 14.92 -34.79 17.98
C ASN A 431 14.88 -33.75 16.84
N LYS A 432 15.84 -32.82 16.80
CA LYS A 432 16.00 -31.86 15.71
C LYS A 432 17.12 -32.33 14.79
N VAL A 433 16.86 -32.28 13.49
CA VAL A 433 17.85 -32.58 12.46
C VAL A 433 17.96 -31.38 11.53
N ARG A 434 19.17 -30.83 11.39
CA ARG A 434 19.47 -29.73 10.48
C ARG A 434 20.34 -30.26 9.34
N VAL A 435 19.77 -30.31 8.15
CA VAL A 435 20.46 -30.72 6.92
C VAL A 435 20.91 -29.46 6.20
N TYR A 436 22.20 -29.36 5.95
CA TYR A 436 22.80 -28.29 5.16
C TYR A 436 23.35 -28.90 3.88
N MET A 437 22.98 -28.35 2.73
CA MET A 437 23.52 -28.79 1.45
C MET A 437 23.71 -27.65 0.47
N THR A 438 24.71 -27.78 -0.38
CA THR A 438 24.83 -26.99 -1.60
C THR A 438 23.95 -27.61 -2.69
N SER A 439 23.55 -26.81 -3.68
CA SER A 439 23.03 -27.30 -4.95
C SER A 439 23.73 -26.60 -6.11
N MET A 440 24.10 -27.38 -7.12
CA MET A 440 24.65 -26.89 -8.38
C MET A 440 24.08 -27.77 -9.49
N ALA A 441 23.40 -27.19 -10.47
CA ALA A 441 22.66 -27.98 -11.46
C ALA A 441 23.59 -29.02 -12.13
N PRO A 442 23.20 -30.32 -12.18
CA PRO A 442 21.89 -30.89 -11.85
C PRO A 442 21.81 -31.62 -10.48
N ALA A 443 22.71 -31.35 -9.53
CA ALA A 443 22.88 -32.18 -8.33
C ALA A 443 22.68 -31.42 -7.01
N TYR A 444 22.00 -32.07 -6.07
CA TYR A 444 22.13 -31.76 -4.65
C TYR A 444 23.44 -32.35 -4.11
N GLY A 445 24.11 -31.61 -3.23
CA GLY A 445 25.34 -32.09 -2.59
C GLY A 445 25.10 -33.07 -1.44
N VAL A 446 23.89 -33.13 -0.88
CA VAL A 446 23.39 -34.27 -0.08
C VAL A 446 22.34 -34.98 -0.93
N GLN A 447 22.55 -36.27 -1.21
CA GLN A 447 21.68 -37.08 -2.07
C GLN A 447 20.76 -38.03 -1.28
N GLU A 448 21.15 -38.35 -0.04
CA GLU A 448 20.32 -39.08 0.91
C GLU A 448 20.69 -38.68 2.34
N PHE A 449 19.73 -38.74 3.26
CA PHE A 449 19.97 -38.61 4.69
C PHE A 449 18.90 -39.38 5.47
N THR A 450 19.27 -39.91 6.64
CA THR A 450 18.36 -40.69 7.49
C THR A 450 17.96 -39.91 8.73
N VAL A 451 16.67 -39.94 9.07
CA VAL A 451 16.11 -39.35 10.30
C VAL A 451 15.24 -40.38 11.01
N LYS A 452 14.89 -40.13 12.27
CA LYS A 452 13.90 -40.94 12.99
C LYS A 452 12.52 -40.38 12.69
N GLN A 453 11.52 -41.25 12.72
CA GLN A 453 10.12 -40.81 12.65
C GLN A 453 9.85 -39.84 13.81
N GLY A 454 9.22 -38.70 13.50
CA GLY A 454 8.91 -37.64 14.45
C GLY A 454 10.02 -36.61 14.66
N ASP A 455 11.20 -36.76 14.03
CA ASP A 455 12.23 -35.72 14.06
C ASP A 455 11.70 -34.42 13.40
N GLU A 456 12.05 -33.27 13.99
CA GLU A 456 11.86 -31.95 13.39
C GLU A 456 13.04 -31.68 12.45
N VAL A 457 12.80 -31.73 11.16
CA VAL A 457 13.82 -31.62 10.12
C VAL A 457 13.81 -30.21 9.54
N THR A 458 14.96 -29.54 9.57
CA THR A 458 15.19 -28.30 8.82
C THR A 458 16.18 -28.57 7.70
N VAL A 459 15.75 -28.34 6.46
CA VAL A 459 16.62 -28.45 5.28
C VAL A 459 17.01 -27.04 4.84
N THR A 460 18.30 -26.76 4.83
CA THR A 460 18.92 -25.51 4.39
C THR A 460 19.71 -25.77 3.12
N ILE A 461 19.36 -25.08 2.04
CA ILE A 461 19.99 -25.24 0.73
C ILE A 461 20.61 -23.93 0.30
N THR A 462 21.85 -23.98 -0.14
CA THR A 462 22.54 -22.87 -0.81
C THR A 462 22.73 -23.22 -2.28
N ASN A 463 22.10 -22.46 -3.18
CA ASN A 463 22.36 -22.59 -4.61
C ASN A 463 23.70 -21.91 -4.93
N ILE A 464 24.70 -22.69 -5.35
CA ILE A 464 26.05 -22.20 -5.63
C ILE A 464 26.29 -21.95 -7.13
N ASP A 465 25.27 -22.10 -8.00
CA ASP A 465 25.36 -21.67 -9.39
C ASP A 465 25.60 -20.16 -9.49
N GLN A 466 26.43 -19.76 -10.44
CA GLN A 466 26.80 -18.36 -10.71
C GLN A 466 26.18 -17.82 -12.00
N ILE A 467 25.27 -18.57 -12.60
CA ILE A 467 24.57 -18.21 -13.84
C ILE A 467 23.21 -17.63 -13.46
N GLU A 468 22.85 -16.49 -14.05
CA GLU A 468 21.52 -15.89 -13.88
C GLU A 468 20.41 -16.86 -14.32
N ASP A 469 19.24 -16.75 -13.68
CA ASP A 469 18.04 -17.56 -13.97
C ASP A 469 18.16 -19.09 -13.78
N VAL A 470 19.29 -19.61 -13.27
CA VAL A 470 19.42 -21.02 -12.86
C VAL A 470 18.81 -21.23 -11.46
N SER A 471 17.50 -21.05 -11.38
CA SER A 471 16.72 -21.25 -10.16
C SER A 471 16.58 -22.73 -9.86
N HIS A 472 16.79 -23.08 -8.58
CA HIS A 472 16.47 -24.41 -8.08
C HIS A 472 15.19 -24.35 -7.23
N GLY A 473 14.55 -25.50 -7.09
CA GLY A 473 13.53 -25.71 -6.06
C GLY A 473 13.91 -26.83 -5.12
N PHE A 474 13.19 -26.96 -4.02
CA PHE A 474 13.23 -28.15 -3.18
C PHE A 474 11.83 -28.52 -2.75
N VAL A 475 11.45 -29.76 -3.06
CA VAL A 475 10.17 -30.35 -2.65
C VAL A 475 10.42 -31.66 -1.94
N MET A 476 9.86 -31.80 -0.73
CA MET A 476 9.78 -33.09 -0.03
C MET A 476 8.42 -33.73 -0.34
N VAL A 477 8.45 -34.85 -1.09
CA VAL A 477 7.25 -35.50 -1.63
C VAL A 477 6.27 -35.84 -0.51
N ASN A 478 4.99 -35.50 -0.68
CA ASN A 478 3.90 -35.79 0.24
C ASN A 478 4.02 -35.14 1.64
N HIS A 479 4.84 -34.11 1.82
CA HIS A 479 4.97 -33.39 3.10
C HIS A 479 4.44 -31.95 3.08
N GLY A 480 3.95 -31.46 1.93
CA GLY A 480 3.50 -30.06 1.80
C GLY A 480 4.65 -29.06 1.94
N VAL A 481 5.87 -29.49 1.58
CA VAL A 481 7.12 -28.72 1.70
C VAL A 481 7.59 -28.36 0.30
N SER A 482 7.72 -27.07 0.02
CA SER A 482 8.19 -26.53 -1.26
C SER A 482 8.85 -25.17 -1.03
N MET A 483 9.99 -24.92 -1.67
CA MET A 483 10.65 -23.61 -1.66
C MET A 483 11.49 -23.35 -2.93
N GLU A 484 11.70 -22.08 -3.24
CA GLU A 484 12.63 -21.56 -4.26
C GLU A 484 14.03 -21.35 -3.65
N ILE A 485 15.07 -21.62 -4.43
CA ILE A 485 16.47 -21.28 -4.14
C ILE A 485 17.14 -20.74 -5.41
N SER A 486 17.05 -19.43 -5.62
CA SER A 486 17.68 -18.71 -6.72
C SER A 486 19.23 -18.73 -6.63
N PRO A 487 19.96 -18.43 -7.72
CA PRO A 487 21.43 -18.38 -7.73
C PRO A 487 22.00 -17.55 -6.57
N GLN A 488 22.95 -18.13 -5.84
CA GLN A 488 23.61 -17.57 -4.64
C GLN A 488 22.71 -17.34 -3.42
N GLN A 489 21.42 -17.69 -3.47
CA GLN A 489 20.51 -17.62 -2.34
C GLN A 489 20.75 -18.79 -1.37
N THR A 490 20.51 -18.55 -0.07
CA THR A 490 20.24 -19.62 0.89
C THR A 490 18.78 -19.57 1.31
N SER A 491 18.08 -20.71 1.23
CA SER A 491 16.69 -20.87 1.70
C SER A 491 16.59 -22.06 2.64
N SER A 492 15.69 -21.98 3.61
CA SER A 492 15.44 -23.08 4.56
C SER A 492 13.96 -23.32 4.82
N ILE A 493 13.62 -24.58 5.07
CA ILE A 493 12.27 -25.00 5.43
C ILE A 493 12.30 -26.08 6.51
N THR A 494 11.38 -25.99 7.47
CA THR A 494 11.26 -26.92 8.60
C THR A 494 9.95 -27.70 8.52
N PHE A 495 10.00 -29.00 8.73
CA PHE A 495 8.85 -29.91 8.75
C PHE A 495 9.10 -31.09 9.70
N VAL A 496 8.04 -31.83 10.04
CA VAL A 496 8.15 -33.06 10.84
C VAL A 496 8.24 -34.26 9.91
N ALA A 497 9.20 -35.16 10.14
CA ALA A 497 9.28 -36.45 9.45
C ALA A 497 8.28 -37.44 10.07
N ASP A 498 6.98 -37.19 9.90
CA ASP A 498 5.89 -37.92 10.55
C ASP A 498 5.59 -39.29 9.90
N LYS A 499 6.06 -39.51 8.67
CA LYS A 499 5.84 -40.72 7.88
C LYS A 499 7.10 -41.60 7.84
N PRO A 500 7.04 -42.88 8.22
CA PRO A 500 8.18 -43.78 8.11
C PRO A 500 8.46 -44.16 6.64
N GLY A 501 9.63 -44.76 6.40
CA GLY A 501 10.03 -45.28 5.09
C GLY A 501 10.86 -44.32 4.25
N LEU A 502 11.00 -44.66 2.96
CA LEU A 502 11.72 -43.85 1.99
C LEU A 502 10.81 -42.72 1.49
N HIS A 503 11.27 -41.48 1.62
CA HIS A 503 10.60 -40.30 1.06
C HIS A 503 11.57 -39.55 0.17
N TRP A 504 11.18 -39.35 -1.09
CA TRP A 504 11.98 -38.63 -2.07
C TRP A 504 11.90 -37.13 -1.84
N TYR A 505 13.01 -36.44 -2.08
CA TYR A 505 13.02 -35.01 -2.39
C TYR A 505 13.58 -34.80 -3.79
N TYR A 506 13.13 -33.75 -4.46
CA TYR A 506 13.51 -33.45 -5.84
C TYR A 506 13.63 -31.94 -6.07
N CYS A 507 14.34 -31.54 -7.12
CA CYS A 507 14.34 -30.16 -7.63
C CYS A 507 13.10 -29.96 -8.49
N SER A 508 12.22 -29.02 -8.10
CA SER A 508 10.96 -28.76 -8.79
C SER A 508 11.04 -27.77 -9.94
N TRP A 509 12.17 -27.07 -10.07
CA TRP A 509 12.46 -26.09 -11.12
C TRP A 509 13.38 -26.67 -12.17
#